data_AF-A0A7J3U9S3-F1
#
_entry.id   AF-A0A7J3U9S3-F1
#
_cell.length_a   1.000
_cell.length_b   1.000
_cell.length_c   1.000
_cell.angle_alpha   90.00
_cell.angle_beta   90.00
_cell.angle_gamma   90.00
#
_symmetry.space_group_name_H-M   'P 1'
#
loop_
_entity.id
_entity.type
_entity.pdbx_description
1 polymer ?
#
loop_
_entity_poly.entity_id
_entity_poly.type
_entity_poly.pdbx_seq_one_letter_code
_entity_poly.pdbx_strand_id
1 'polypeptide(L)'
;LPGYKLQITGGTDKSGFPMRPDLPGSVKRRLLLSGGVGFRPDEKGKRKKKSVRGNTINQDIVQINMRITKYGAKPVSELIKPEEKNEEKKEESEK
;
A
#
# COMPACT_ATOMS: atom_id res chain seq x y z
N LEU A 1 -11.86 3.36 -13.93
CA LEU A 1 -10.67 3.75 -14.74
C LEU A 1 -10.58 2.91 -16.02
N PRO A 2 -11.55 3.05 -16.95
CA PRO A 2 -11.45 2.36 -18.23
C PRO A 2 -10.29 2.92 -19.07
N GLY A 3 -9.47 2.03 -19.64
CA GLY A 3 -8.36 2.40 -20.53
C GLY A 3 -7.04 2.79 -19.84
N TYR A 4 -6.98 2.83 -18.51
CA TYR A 4 -5.73 3.08 -17.78
C TYR A 4 -5.00 1.76 -17.50
N LYS A 5 -3.67 1.76 -17.69
CA LYS A 5 -2.82 0.67 -17.20
C LYS A 5 -2.08 1.13 -15.95
N LEU A 6 -2.24 0.38 -14.87
CA LEU A 6 -1.60 0.64 -13.58
C LEU A 6 -0.58 -0.46 -13.29
N GLN A 7 0.55 -0.07 -12.71
CA GLN A 7 1.57 -0.96 -12.19
C GLN A 7 1.58 -0.85 -10.67
N ILE A 8 1.46 -1.99 -9.98
CA ILE A 8 1.59 -2.05 -8.53
C ILE A 8 3.06 -1.92 -8.16
N THR A 9 3.40 -0.95 -7.31
CA THR A 9 4.78 -0.70 -6.85
C THR A 9 5.02 -1.14 -5.41
N GLY A 10 3.96 -1.38 -4.64
CA GLY A 10 4.04 -1.89 -3.28
C GLY A 10 2.74 -1.64 -2.51
N GLY A 11 2.86 -1.69 -1.19
CA GLY A 11 1.73 -1.47 -0.29
C GLY A 11 2.11 -1.68 1.17
N THR A 12 1.11 -1.49 2.03
CA THR A 12 1.25 -1.61 3.48
C THR A 12 0.14 -2.48 4.04
N ASP A 13 0.51 -3.44 4.87
CA ASP A 13 -0.41 -4.31 5.60
C ASP A 13 -1.10 -3.56 6.75
N LYS A 14 -2.23 -4.07 7.26
CA LYS A 14 -2.93 -3.51 8.43
C LYS A 14 -2.04 -3.29 9.66
N SER A 15 -1.00 -4.11 9.84
CA SER A 15 -0.05 -3.93 10.94
C SER A 15 1.06 -2.90 10.66
N GLY A 16 1.00 -2.17 9.55
CA GLY A 16 2.03 -1.20 9.15
C GLY A 16 3.30 -1.83 8.55
N PHE A 17 3.31 -3.14 8.29
CA PHE A 17 4.45 -3.79 7.64
C PHE A 17 4.44 -3.53 6.14
N PRO A 18 5.58 -3.11 5.55
CA PRO A 18 5.66 -2.88 4.12
C PRO A 18 5.68 -4.21 3.35
N MET A 19 5.12 -4.18 2.14
CA MET A 19 5.27 -5.26 1.16
C MET A 19 6.65 -5.21 0.52
N ARG A 20 7.26 -6.38 0.29
CA ARG A 20 8.52 -6.51 -0.43
C ARG A 20 8.34 -7.32 -1.71
N PRO A 21 8.75 -6.81 -2.89
CA PRO A 21 8.52 -7.46 -4.18
C PRO A 21 9.25 -8.80 -4.31
N ASP A 22 10.42 -8.92 -3.69
CA ASP A 22 11.27 -10.12 -3.75
C ASP A 22 10.67 -11.33 -3.03
N LEU A 23 9.72 -11.11 -2.11
CA LEU A 23 9.18 -12.16 -1.28
C LEU A 23 7.86 -12.67 -1.87
N PRO A 24 7.82 -13.90 -2.42
CA PRO A 24 6.58 -14.46 -2.95
C PRO A 24 5.61 -14.84 -1.83
N GLY A 25 4.33 -14.73 -2.15
CA GLY A 25 3.23 -15.16 -1.30
C GLY A 25 2.59 -14.02 -0.52
N SER A 26 1.53 -14.37 0.19
CA SER A 26 0.69 -13.44 0.92
C SER A 26 1.00 -13.39 2.42
N VAL A 27 1.91 -14.22 2.93
CA VAL A 27 2.15 -14.34 4.38
C VAL A 27 3.21 -13.35 4.84
N LYS A 28 3.17 -12.98 6.13
CA LYS A 28 4.25 -12.23 6.79
C LYS A 28 5.42 -13.17 7.09
N ARG A 29 6.65 -12.79 6.74
CA ARG A 29 7.84 -13.56 7.09
C ARG A 29 8.85 -12.69 7.83
N ARG A 30 9.60 -13.31 8.74
CA ARG A 30 10.68 -12.67 9.49
C ARG A 30 12.00 -12.91 8.78
N LEU A 31 12.59 -11.87 8.22
CA LEU A 31 13.82 -11.94 7.42
C LEU A 31 14.94 -11.16 8.11
N LEU A 32 16.17 -11.67 7.99
CA LEU A 32 17.38 -10.94 8.40
C LEU A 32 17.74 -9.93 7.32
N LEU A 33 17.39 -8.67 7.54
CA LEU A 33 17.63 -7.59 6.60
C LEU A 33 18.96 -6.90 6.93
N SER A 34 19.76 -6.65 5.90
CA SER A 34 20.94 -5.77 5.96
C SER A 34 20.61 -4.34 5.54
N GLY A 35 19.50 -4.12 4.82
CA GLY A 35 19.03 -2.81 4.40
C GLY A 35 17.83 -2.91 3.46
N GLY A 36 17.39 -1.77 2.93
CA GLY A 36 16.32 -1.67 1.95
C GLY A 36 14.91 -1.53 2.55
N VAL A 37 13.93 -2.17 1.91
CA VAL A 37 12.51 -2.03 2.26
C VAL A 37 12.23 -2.58 3.65
N GLY A 38 11.76 -1.72 4.56
CA GLY A 38 11.45 -2.05 5.96
C GLY A 38 12.63 -1.98 6.94
N PHE A 39 13.86 -1.81 6.47
CA PHE A 39 15.03 -1.64 7.34
C PHE A 39 16.06 -0.69 6.74
N ARG A 40 16.25 0.45 7.42
CA ARG A 40 17.31 1.40 7.14
C ARG A 40 18.35 1.27 8.28
N PRO A 41 19.55 0.73 8.02
CA PRO A 41 20.57 0.56 9.05
C PRO A 41 21.22 1.91 9.37
N ASP A 42 21.41 2.20 10.66
CA ASP A 42 22.09 3.43 11.10
C ASP A 42 23.62 3.34 10.95
N GLU A 43 24.16 2.13 11.07
CA GLU A 43 25.60 1.84 10.92
C GLU A 43 25.83 0.79 9.85
N LYS A 44 26.97 0.91 9.16
CA LYS A 44 27.41 -0.06 8.16
C LYS A 44 27.59 -1.43 8.80
N GLY A 45 26.97 -2.46 8.21
CA GLY A 45 27.07 -3.84 8.67
C GLY A 45 26.00 -4.30 9.67
N LYS A 46 25.16 -3.39 10.20
CA LYS A 46 24.04 -3.80 11.06
C LYS A 46 23.01 -4.61 10.27
N ARG A 47 22.64 -5.78 10.80
CA ARG A 47 21.56 -6.63 10.28
C ARG A 47 20.53 -6.85 11.37
N LYS A 48 19.23 -6.76 11.03
CA LYS A 48 18.14 -6.98 11.99
C LYS A 48 17.10 -7.92 11.41
N LYS A 49 16.62 -8.86 12.23
CA LYS A 49 15.44 -9.66 11.90
C LYS A 49 14.18 -8.80 12.03
N LYS A 50 13.51 -8.52 10.92
CA LYS A 50 12.23 -7.79 10.87
C LYS A 50 11.17 -8.58 10.12
N SER A 51 9.91 -8.35 10.48
CA SER A 51 8.76 -8.90 9.77
C SER A 51 8.45 -8.05 8.56
N VAL A 52 8.23 -8.70 7.41
CA VAL A 52 7.91 -8.08 6.14
C VAL A 52 6.77 -8.85 5.48
N ARG A 53 5.89 -8.18 4.76
CA ARG A 53 4.79 -8.80 4.00
C ARG A 53 5.29 -9.21 2.61
N GLY A 54 4.81 -10.35 2.11
CA GLY A 54 5.08 -10.76 0.74
C GLY A 54 4.41 -9.87 -0.31
N ASN A 55 4.68 -10.17 -1.58
CA ASN A 55 4.26 -9.39 -2.73
C ASN A 55 2.81 -9.64 -3.18
N THR A 56 2.15 -10.68 -2.66
CA THR A 56 0.80 -11.07 -3.10
C THR A 56 -0.26 -10.25 -2.36
N ILE A 57 -1.19 -9.67 -3.10
CA ILE A 57 -2.24 -8.82 -2.53
C ILE A 57 -3.35 -9.67 -1.95
N ASN A 58 -3.66 -9.44 -0.67
CA ASN A 58 -4.76 -10.03 0.08
C ASN A 58 -5.61 -8.94 0.72
N GLN A 59 -6.77 -9.31 1.26
CA GLN A 59 -7.71 -8.41 1.94
C GLN A 59 -7.13 -7.71 3.19
N ASP A 60 -6.04 -8.22 3.76
CA ASP A 60 -5.38 -7.61 4.94
C ASP A 60 -4.60 -6.32 4.62
N ILE A 61 -4.44 -5.97 3.34
CA ILE A 61 -3.68 -4.81 2.90
C ILE A 61 -4.54 -3.55 3.01
N VAL A 62 -4.01 -2.53 3.67
CA VAL A 62 -4.73 -1.26 3.89
C VAL A 62 -4.43 -0.25 2.78
N GLN A 63 -3.20 -0.25 2.28
CA GLN A 63 -2.77 0.70 1.25
C GLN A 63 -2.05 -0.04 0.12
N ILE A 64 -2.40 0.30 -1.12
CA ILE A 64 -1.72 -0.17 -2.33
C ILE A 64 -1.15 1.03 -3.06
N ASN A 65 0.15 0.99 -3.34
CA ASN A 65 0.85 2.00 -4.12
C ASN A 65 0.86 1.58 -5.59
N MET A 66 0.39 2.48 -6.45
CA MET A 66 0.27 2.23 -7.89
C MET A 66 0.89 3.37 -8.69
N ARG A 67 1.43 3.02 -9.86
CA ARG A 67 1.96 3.95 -10.86
C ARG A 67 1.16 3.81 -12.16
N ILE A 68 0.78 4.93 -12.76
CA ILE A 68 0.15 4.93 -14.09
C ILE A 68 1.23 4.70 -15.15
N THR A 69 1.03 3.69 -15.99
CA THR A 69 1.93 3.36 -17.11
C THR A 69 1.34 3.78 -18.45
N LYS A 70 0.01 3.72 -18.61
CA LYS A 70 -0.71 4.27 -19.77
C LYS A 70 -1.92 5.07 -19.31
N TYR A 71 -2.07 6.25 -19.91
CA TYR A 71 -3.20 7.14 -19.66
C TYR A 71 -4.38 6.74 -20.55
N GLY A 72 -5.58 6.72 -19.96
CA GLY A 72 -6.84 6.56 -20.69
C GLY A 72 -7.38 7.90 -21.22
N ALA A 73 -8.61 7.85 -21.75
CA ALA A 73 -9.21 8.97 -22.48
C ALA A 73 -9.65 10.16 -21.62
N LYS A 74 -9.93 9.97 -20.32
CA LYS A 74 -10.36 11.05 -19.41
C LYS A 74 -9.32 11.29 -18.33
N PRO A 75 -8.99 12.54 -17.98
CA PRO A 75 -7.95 12.85 -17.01
C PRO A 75 -8.27 12.28 -15.62
N VAL A 76 -7.22 11.88 -14.90
CA VAL A 76 -7.32 11.17 -13.61
C VAL A 76 -7.98 12.03 -12.53
N SER A 77 -7.81 13.35 -12.59
CA SER A 77 -8.38 14.32 -11.65
C SER A 77 -9.91 14.31 -11.63
N GLU A 78 -10.56 14.02 -12.75
CA GLU A 78 -12.03 13.93 -12.82
C GLU A 78 -12.56 12.59 -12.31
N LEU A 79 -11.74 11.55 -12.36
CA LEU A 79 -12.09 10.18 -11.93
C LEU A 79 -11.84 9.95 -10.44
N ILE A 80 -10.89 10.70 -9.85
CA ILE A 80 -10.53 10.68 -8.43
C ILE A 80 -10.92 12.03 -7.82
N LYS A 81 -12.14 12.52 -8.11
CA LYS A 81 -12.70 13.55 -7.26
C LYS A 81 -12.77 12.96 -5.85
N PRO A 82 -12.20 13.61 -4.82
CA PRO A 82 -12.50 13.23 -3.46
C PRO A 82 -14.01 13.40 -3.33
N GLU A 83 -14.75 12.31 -3.11
CA GLU A 83 -16.04 12.46 -2.47
C GLU A 83 -15.72 13.07 -1.11
N GLU A 84 -15.98 14.38 -0.99
CA GLU A 84 -16.16 15.00 0.31
C GLU A 84 -17.10 14.09 1.09
N LYS A 85 -16.64 13.71 2.28
CA LYS A 85 -17.42 12.98 3.26
C LYS A 85 -18.82 13.60 3.35
N ASN A 86 -19.82 12.92 2.80
CA ASN A 86 -21.21 13.08 3.22
C ASN A 86 -21.35 12.38 4.58
N GLU A 87 -20.77 13.01 5.61
CA GLU A 87 -21.02 12.75 7.04
C GLU A 87 -22.16 13.65 7.58
N GLU A 88 -22.97 14.29 6.72
CA GLU A 88 -24.12 15.06 7.19
C GLU A 88 -25.39 14.19 7.36
N LYS A 89 -25.98 14.27 8.57
CA LYS A 89 -27.38 13.95 8.95
C LYS A 89 -27.72 12.54 9.49
N LYS A 90 -27.11 12.15 10.62
CA LYS A 90 -27.81 11.25 11.57
C LYS A 90 -27.79 11.64 13.06
N GLU A 91 -27.11 12.71 13.46
CA GLU A 91 -27.07 13.12 14.88
C GLU A 91 -28.12 14.18 15.31
N GLU A 92 -28.96 14.72 14.42
CA GLU A 92 -29.99 15.72 14.78
C GLU A 92 -31.45 15.19 14.80
N SER A 93 -31.69 13.88 14.98
CA SER A 93 -33.07 13.35 15.07
C SER A 93 -33.39 12.39 16.23
N GLU A 94 -32.47 12.18 17.18
CA GLU A 94 -32.78 11.48 18.45
C GLU A 94 -32.04 12.09 19.65
N LYS A 95 -32.46 13.28 20.09
CA LYS A 95 -32.73 13.62 21.50
C LYS A 95 -33.16 15.07 21.67
#